data_AF-A0A6V7JPT9-F1
#
_entry.id   AF-A0A6V7JPT9-F1
#
_cell.length_a   1.000
_cell.length_b   1.000
_cell.length_c   1.000
_cell.angle_alpha   90.00
_cell.angle_beta   90.00
_cell.angle_gamma   90.00
#
_symmetry.space_group_name_H-M   'P 1'
#
loop_
_entity.id
_entity.type
_entity.pdbx_description
1 polymer ?
#
loop_
_entity_poly.entity_id
_entity_poly.type
_entity_poly.pdbx_seq_one_letter_code
_entity_poly.pdbx_strand_id
1 'polypeptide(L)'
;MSFVGFSLSTTTVLFLLSDRPEYNDKLTTVVLLAPILKWHIVTSVRKNMIYGTRLMKWLHPTGNSEFFSRNSIISKIFTNICSINGILLKLCYYPFEMMMGAMSTFDV
;
A
#
# COMPACT_ATOMS: atom_id res chain seq x y z
N MET A 1 20.61 -4.68 15.71
CA MET A 1 19.38 -3.87 15.50
C MET A 1 18.25 -4.80 15.08
N SER A 2 16.99 -4.46 15.39
CA SER A 2 15.83 -5.26 14.98
C SER A 2 14.93 -4.45 14.04
N PHE A 3 14.48 -5.08 12.95
CA PHE A 3 13.64 -4.46 11.94
C PHE A 3 12.25 -5.12 11.93
N VAL A 4 11.20 -4.30 11.83
CA VAL A 4 9.82 -4.77 11.65
C VAL A 4 9.26 -4.10 10.40
N GLY A 5 8.93 -4.90 9.40
CA GLY A 5 8.38 -4.44 8.13
C GLY A 5 6.94 -4.90 7.94
N PHE A 6 6.11 -4.07 7.30
CA PHE A 6 4.75 -4.42 6.89
C PHE A 6 4.56 -4.24 5.37
N SER A 7 3.88 -5.19 4.73
CA SER A 7 3.51 -5.13 3.31
C SER A 7 4.72 -4.80 2.43
N LEU A 8 4.71 -3.69 1.67
CA LEU A 8 5.82 -3.29 0.78
C LEU A 8 7.18 -3.19 1.49
N SER A 9 7.22 -2.79 2.76
CA SER A 9 8.46 -2.67 3.52
C SER A 9 9.17 -4.01 3.70
N THR A 10 8.41 -5.11 3.79
CA THR A 10 8.96 -6.48 3.80
C THR A 10 9.67 -6.79 2.50
N THR A 11 9.09 -6.37 1.36
CA THR A 11 9.67 -6.55 0.04
C THR A 11 11.00 -5.81 -0.07
N THR A 12 11.03 -4.55 0.37
CA THR A 12 12.22 -3.71 0.33
C THR A 12 13.35 -4.30 1.16
N VAL A 13 13.09 -4.74 2.40
CA VAL A 13 14.15 -5.30 3.25
C VAL A 13 14.65 -6.63 2.70
N LEU A 14 13.77 -7.47 2.15
CA LEU A 14 14.18 -8.75 1.54
C LEU A 14 15.06 -8.53 0.30
N PHE A 15 14.71 -7.56 -0.55
CA PHE A 15 15.56 -7.19 -1.68
C PHE A 15 16.91 -6.64 -1.23
N LEU A 16 16.92 -5.75 -0.22
CA LEU A 16 18.16 -5.17 0.31
C LEU A 16 19.11 -6.24 0.85
N LEU A 17 18.59 -7.16 1.67
CA LEU A 17 19.39 -8.23 2.28
C LEU A 17 19.87 -9.28 1.27
N SER A 18 19.15 -9.42 0.15
CA SER A 18 19.54 -10.31 -0.94
C SER A 18 20.61 -9.69 -1.84
N ASP A 19 20.49 -8.39 -2.16
CA ASP A 19 21.40 -7.68 -3.06
C ASP A 19 22.68 -7.21 -2.34
N ARG A 20 22.57 -6.85 -1.06
CA ARG A 20 23.62 -6.25 -0.24
C ARG A 20 23.83 -7.07 1.05
N PRO A 21 24.51 -8.22 0.97
CA PRO A 21 24.67 -9.14 2.10
C PRO A 21 25.43 -8.51 3.28
N GLU A 22 26.19 -7.43 3.07
CA GLU A 22 26.85 -6.67 4.14
C GLU A 22 25.88 -6.05 5.17
N TYR A 23 24.58 -6.01 4.87
CA TYR A 23 23.54 -5.60 5.81
C TYR A 23 22.99 -6.73 6.66
N ASN A 24 23.27 -7.99 6.33
CA ASN A 24 22.81 -9.15 7.10
C ASN A 24 23.43 -9.13 8.51
N ASP A 25 24.70 -8.77 8.63
CA ASP A 25 25.39 -8.69 9.92
C ASP A 25 24.93 -7.50 10.78
N LYS A 26 24.23 -6.53 10.18
CA LYS A 26 23.72 -5.33 10.89
C LYS A 26 22.36 -5.58 11.54
N LEU A 27 21.61 -6.57 11.04
CA LEU A 27 20.26 -6.90 11.52
C LEU A 27 20.29 -8.21 12.32
N THR A 28 19.94 -8.10 13.60
CA THR A 28 19.86 -9.22 14.53
C THR A 28 18.55 -9.98 14.36
N THR A 29 17.47 -9.28 14.02
CA THR A 29 16.14 -9.87 13.84
C THR A 29 15.34 -9.07 12.84
N VAL A 30 14.64 -9.76 11.95
CA VAL A 30 13.76 -9.18 10.93
C VAL A 30 12.38 -9.82 11.07
N VAL A 31 11.39 -9.02 11.46
CA VAL A 31 9.99 -9.43 11.56
C VAL A 31 9.25 -8.91 10.33
N LEU A 32 8.57 -9.82 9.63
CA LEU A 32 7.88 -9.51 8.38
C LEU A 32 6.38 -9.74 8.55
N LEU A 33 5.60 -8.67 8.47
CA LEU A 33 4.15 -8.69 8.60
C LEU A 33 3.50 -8.54 7.21
N ALA A 34 2.61 -9.46 6.85
CA ALA A 34 2.01 -9.57 5.52
C ALA A 34 3.06 -9.47 4.39
N PRO A 35 4.04 -10.39 4.32
CA PRO A 35 5.14 -10.28 3.36
C PRO A 35 4.69 -10.47 1.92
N ILE A 36 5.20 -9.63 1.02
CA ILE A 36 4.87 -9.66 -0.41
C ILE A 36 6.18 -9.74 -1.20
N LEU A 37 6.50 -10.91 -1.75
CA LEU A 37 7.70 -11.12 -2.56
C LEU A 37 7.39 -11.17 -4.05
N LYS A 38 6.47 -12.06 -4.43
CA LYS A 38 6.03 -12.21 -5.81
C LYS A 38 4.52 -12.27 -5.88
N TRP A 39 3.95 -11.44 -6.75
CA TRP A 39 2.50 -11.38 -6.98
C TRP A 39 2.11 -12.49 -7.94
N HIS A 40 1.80 -13.67 -7.40
CA HIS A 40 1.31 -14.81 -8.21
C HIS A 40 -0.19 -14.71 -8.52
N ILE A 41 -0.96 -14.06 -7.65
CA ILE A 41 -2.42 -13.91 -7.79
C ILE A 41 -2.72 -12.51 -8.33
N VAL A 42 -3.35 -12.45 -9.50
CA VAL A 42 -3.74 -11.18 -10.11
C VAL A 42 -5.26 -11.00 -9.97
N THR A 43 -5.67 -10.21 -8.97
CA THR A 43 -7.08 -9.83 -8.79
C THR A 43 -7.50 -8.77 -9.81
N SER A 44 -8.80 -8.64 -10.08
CA SER A 44 -9.34 -7.60 -10.98
C SER A 44 -8.92 -6.19 -10.58
N VAL A 45 -8.82 -5.94 -9.27
CA VAL A 45 -8.33 -4.69 -8.67
C VAL A 45 -6.90 -4.39 -9.12
N ARG A 46 -6.01 -5.38 -9.03
CA ARG A 46 -4.60 -5.26 -9.43
C ARG A 46 -4.47 -5.01 -10.93
N LYS A 47 -5.29 -5.68 -11.76
CA LYS A 47 -5.33 -5.41 -13.21
C LYS A 47 -5.72 -3.97 -13.50
N ASN A 48 -6.82 -3.49 -12.89
CA ASN A 48 -7.28 -2.11 -13.04
C ASN A 48 -6.23 -1.09 -12.59
N MET A 49 -5.50 -1.37 -11.50
CA MET A 49 -4.40 -0.51 -11.04
C MET A 49 -3.28 -0.42 -12.07
N ILE A 50 -2.90 -1.54 -12.71
CA ILE A 50 -1.90 -1.55 -13.80
C ILE A 50 -2.38 -0.71 -14.99
N TYR A 51 -3.64 -0.85 -15.41
CA TYR A 51 -4.19 -0.01 -16.49
C TYR A 51 -4.22 1.47 -16.10
N GLY A 52 -4.63 1.78 -14.87
CA GLY A 52 -4.66 3.14 -14.33
C GLY A 52 -3.27 3.80 -14.33
N THR A 53 -2.23 3.08 -13.89
CA THR A 53 -0.85 3.62 -13.93
C THR A 53 -0.35 3.89 -15.35
N ARG A 54 -0.73 3.06 -16.33
CA ARG A 54 -0.42 3.30 -17.75
C ARG A 54 -1.13 4.54 -18.29
N LEU A 55 -2.42 4.70 -17.96
CA LEU A 55 -3.20 5.88 -18.32
C LEU A 55 -2.62 7.14 -17.68
N MET A 56 -2.26 7.09 -16.40
CA MET A 56 -1.64 8.22 -15.69
C MET A 56 -0.29 8.60 -16.29
N LYS A 57 0.51 7.62 -16.73
CA LYS A 57 1.77 7.88 -17.45
C LYS A 57 1.52 8.55 -18.81
N TRP A 58 0.42 8.23 -19.47
CA TRP A 58 0.02 8.89 -20.71
C TRP A 58 -0.46 10.34 -20.47
N LEU A 59 -1.24 10.57 -19.41
CA LEU A 59 -1.76 11.90 -19.05
C LEU A 59 -0.67 12.84 -18.51
N HIS A 60 0.27 12.31 -17.72
CA HIS A 60 1.36 13.06 -17.12
C HIS A 60 2.72 12.44 -17.52
N PRO A 61 3.18 12.66 -18.75
CA PRO A 61 4.39 12.03 -19.28
C PRO A 61 5.67 12.44 -18.55
N THR A 62 5.65 13.57 -17.84
CA THR A 62 6.77 14.04 -17.00
C THR A 62 6.95 13.22 -15.72
N GLY A 63 5.95 12.42 -15.32
CA GLY A 63 6.02 11.57 -14.12
C GLY A 63 5.91 12.34 -12.80
N ASN A 64 5.62 13.64 -12.82
CA ASN A 64 5.52 14.50 -11.63
C ASN A 64 4.17 14.38 -10.90
N SER A 65 3.51 13.22 -10.99
CA SER A 65 2.23 12.96 -10.36
C SER A 65 2.38 11.95 -9.23
N GLU A 66 1.99 12.36 -8.02
CA GLU A 66 1.88 11.45 -6.89
C GLU A 66 0.57 10.67 -7.00
N PHE A 67 0.64 9.35 -6.84
CA PHE A 67 -0.55 8.49 -6.88
C PHE A 67 -1.55 8.83 -5.75
N PHE A 68 -1.02 9.17 -4.57
CA PHE A 68 -1.79 9.70 -3.44
C PHE A 68 -1.19 11.03 -3.00
N SER A 69 -1.46 12.10 -3.76
CA SER A 69 -0.90 13.40 -3.41
C SER A 69 -1.44 13.90 -2.08
N ARG A 70 -0.53 14.22 -1.16
CA ARG A 70 -0.89 14.69 0.17
C ARG A 70 -1.20 16.19 0.15
N ASN A 71 -2.31 16.54 -0.48
CA ASN A 71 -2.82 17.91 -0.51
C ASN A 71 -3.71 18.18 0.72
N SER A 72 -3.49 19.32 1.36
CA SER A 72 -4.28 19.80 2.51
C SER A 72 -5.79 19.85 2.22
N ILE A 73 -6.18 20.19 0.99
CA ILE A 73 -7.58 20.22 0.55
C ILE A 73 -8.17 18.81 0.54
N ILE A 74 -7.48 17.85 -0.08
CA ILE A 74 -7.93 16.45 -0.17
C ILE A 74 -8.03 15.84 1.23
N SER A 75 -7.05 16.12 2.10
CA SER A 75 -7.04 15.65 3.48
C SER A 75 -8.24 16.18 4.29
N LYS A 76 -8.60 17.45 4.12
CA LYS A 76 -9.77 18.06 4.79
C LYS A 76 -11.09 17.51 4.25
N ILE A 77 -11.18 17.32 2.94
CA ILE A 77 -12.37 16.70 2.31
C ILE A 77 -12.55 15.27 2.84
N PHE A 78 -11.48 14.48 2.90
CA PHE A 78 -11.55 13.10 3.38
C PHE A 78 -11.98 13.04 4.85
N THR A 79 -11.37 13.84 5.72
CA THR A 79 -11.71 13.86 7.16
C THR A 79 -13.15 14.31 7.41
N ASN A 80 -13.62 15.33 6.69
CA ASN A 80 -14.99 15.81 6.83
C ASN A 80 -16.01 14.82 6.26
N ILE A 81 -15.78 14.25 5.07
CA ILE A 81 -16.77 13.35 4.43
C ILE A 81 -16.84 12.01 5.14
N CYS A 82 -15.70 11.41 5.48
CA CYS A 82 -15.66 10.06 6.03
C CYS A 82 -16.17 9.98 7.49
N SER A 83 -16.25 11.10 8.20
CA SER A 83 -16.69 11.16 9.60
C SER A 83 -18.19 11.47 9.78
N ILE A 84 -18.93 11.74 8.70
CA ILE A 84 -20.34 12.17 8.78
C ILE A 84 -21.26 11.00 9.15
N ASN A 85 -21.12 9.85 8.49
CA ASN A 85 -22.04 8.71 8.65
C ASN A 85 -21.29 7.38 8.50
N GLY A 86 -21.79 6.32 9.13
CA GLY A 86 -21.22 4.97 9.02
C GLY A 86 -21.20 4.42 7.59
N ILE A 87 -22.12 4.86 6.72
CA ILE A 87 -22.14 4.50 5.29
C ILE A 87 -21.00 5.21 4.53
N LEU A 88 -20.77 6.50 4.80
CA LEU A 88 -19.67 7.26 4.18
C LEU A 88 -18.31 6.74 4.63
N LEU A 89 -18.20 6.34 5.91
CA LEU A 89 -17.03 5.65 6.43
C LEU A 89 -16.71 4.39 5.61
N LYS A 90 -17.70 3.52 5.39
CA LYS A 90 -17.53 2.31 4.58
C LYS A 90 -17.12 2.63 3.14
N LEU A 91 -17.73 3.64 2.51
CA LEU A 91 -17.35 4.06 1.15
C LEU A 91 -15.92 4.58 1.07
N CYS A 92 -15.44 5.30 2.09
CA CYS A 92 -14.07 5.80 2.14
C CYS A 92 -13.04 4.67 2.26
N TYR A 93 -13.34 3.62 3.02
CA TYR A 93 -12.45 2.47 3.21
C TYR A 93 -12.60 1.39 2.14
N TYR A 94 -13.70 1.36 1.40
CA TYR A 94 -13.95 0.36 0.37
C TYR A 94 -12.79 0.20 -0.65
N PRO A 95 -12.17 1.26 -1.18
CA PRO A 95 -11.00 1.11 -2.05
C PRO A 95 -9.81 0.44 -1.35
N PHE A 96 -9.60 0.72 -0.06
CA PHE A 96 -8.55 0.12 0.76
C PHE A 96 -8.83 -1.36 1.03
N GLU A 97 -10.06 -1.72 1.39
CA GLU A 97 -10.50 -3.12 1.56
C GLU A 97 -10.38 -3.89 0.25
N MET A 98 -10.74 -3.27 -0.86
CA MET A 98 -10.61 -3.87 -2.19
C MET A 98 -9.13 -4.16 -2.55
N MET A 99 -8.19 -3.34 -2.08
CA MET A 99 -6.77 -3.49 -2.33
C MET A 99 -6.08 -4.47 -1.36
N MET A 100 -6.41 -4.40 -0.07
CA MET A 100 -5.79 -5.18 1.00
C MET A 100 -6.52 -6.48 1.34
N GLY A 101 -7.76 -6.65 0.85
CA GLY A 101 -8.70 -7.67 1.29
C GLY A 101 -9.65 -7.11 2.34
N ALA A 102 -10.90 -7.60 2.34
CA ALA A 102 -11.85 -7.26 3.39
C ALA A 102 -11.29 -7.71 4.74
N MET A 103 -11.21 -6.80 5.69
CA MET A 103 -10.91 -7.14 7.07
C MET A 103 -12.12 -7.90 7.60
N SER A 104 -12.03 -9.23 7.72
CA SER A 104 -12.98 -9.97 8.55
C SER A 104 -12.92 -9.32 9.92
N THR A 105 -14.06 -8.86 10.43
CA THR A 105 -14.17 -8.40 11.80
C THR A 105 -13.50 -9.43 12.68
N PHE A 106 -12.50 -9.01 13.47
CA PHE A 106 -12.11 -9.79 14.62
C PHE A 106 -13.31 -9.73 15.56
N ASP A 107 -14.21 -10.70 15.41
CA ASP A 107 -15.21 -11.01 16.42
C ASP A 107 -14.41 -11.58 17.61
N VAL A 108 -14.09 -10.70 18.56
CA VAL A 108 -13.64 -11.05 19.91
C VAL A 108 -14.83 -10.91 20.84
#